data_AF-A0A7W5YD56-F1
#
_entry.id   AF-A0A7W5YD56-F1
#
_cell.length_a   1.000
_cell.length_b   1.000
_cell.length_c   1.000
_cell.angle_alpha   90.00
_cell.angle_beta   90.00
_cell.angle_gamma   90.00
#
_symmetry.space_group_name_H-M   'P 1'
#
loop_
_entity.id
_entity.type
_entity.pdbx_description
1 polymer ?
#
loop_
_entity_poly.entity_id
_entity_poly.type
_entity_poly.pdbx_seq_one_letter_code
_entity_poly.pdbx_strand_id
1 'polypeptide(L)'
;MIDPDVKAQLGKYRQSIDNIDAALVHMLAERFRCTKEVGVLKAKYDLPPADPAREEFQIERLRRLAKDANLDPDFAEKFLNFVIKEVIRHHEQIAADFKG
;
A
#
# COMPACT_ATOMS: atom_id res chain seq x y z
N MET A 1 -32.10 14.68 -19.60
CA MET A 1 -30.94 15.50 -19.21
C MET A 1 -30.78 15.38 -17.70
N ILE A 2 -29.56 15.22 -17.20
CA ILE A 2 -29.31 15.19 -15.74
C ILE A 2 -29.50 16.60 -15.21
N ASP A 3 -30.15 16.71 -14.06
CA ASP A 3 -30.34 17.95 -13.32
C ASP A 3 -28.99 18.69 -13.14
N PRO A 4 -28.88 19.98 -13.55
CA PRO A 4 -27.66 20.76 -13.38
C PRO A 4 -27.10 20.78 -11.95
N ASP A 5 -27.96 20.76 -10.93
CA ASP A 5 -27.55 20.76 -9.53
C ASP A 5 -26.93 19.42 -9.13
N VAL A 6 -27.50 18.31 -9.61
CA VAL A 6 -26.93 16.96 -9.44
C VAL A 6 -25.56 16.86 -10.11
N LYS A 7 -25.41 17.44 -11.31
CA LYS A 7 -24.13 17.46 -12.02
C LYS A 7 -23.07 18.27 -11.26
N ALA A 8 -23.44 19.42 -10.69
CA ALA A 8 -22.55 20.25 -9.91
C ALA A 8 -22.11 19.56 -8.60
N GLN A 9 -23.04 18.91 -7.89
CA GLN A 9 -22.72 18.16 -6.67
C GLN A 9 -21.80 16.97 -6.94
N LEU A 10 -22.06 16.21 -8.02
CA LEU A 10 -21.18 15.12 -8.44
C LEU A 10 -19.77 15.61 -8.75
N GLY A 11 -19.65 16.77 -9.40
CA GLY A 11 -18.35 17.39 -9.68
C GLY A 11 -17.55 17.69 -8.41
N LYS A 12 -18.20 18.22 -7.36
CA LYS A 12 -17.54 18.50 -6.08
C LYS A 12 -17.03 17.24 -5.38
N TYR A 13 -17.82 16.16 -5.38
CA TYR A 13 -17.38 14.89 -4.80
C TYR A 13 -16.20 14.28 -5.56
N ARG A 14 -16.23 14.32 -6.90
CA ARG A 14 -15.13 13.83 -7.73
C ARG A 14 -13.84 14.60 -7.49
N GLN A 15 -13.91 15.92 -7.39
CA GLN A 15 -12.74 16.72 -7.04
C GLN A 15 -12.14 16.33 -5.69
N SER A 16 -12.98 15.95 -4.72
CA SER A 16 -12.52 15.46 -3.41
C SER A 16 -11.86 14.08 -3.53
N ILE A 17 -12.43 13.18 -4.33
CA ILE A 17 -11.84 11.86 -4.62
C ILE A 17 -10.48 12.02 -5.28
N ASP A 18 -10.36 12.86 -6.31
CA ASP A 18 -9.09 13.09 -7.02
C ASP A 18 -7.98 13.58 -6.07
N ASN A 19 -8.34 14.43 -5.10
CA ASN A 19 -7.40 14.91 -4.08
C ASN A 19 -6.97 13.79 -3.11
N ILE A 20 -7.90 12.90 -2.73
CA ILE A 20 -7.60 11.74 -1.88
C ILE A 20 -6.68 10.78 -2.64
N ASP A 21 -6.95 10.52 -3.92
CA ASP A 21 -6.14 9.63 -4.76
C ASP A 21 -4.71 10.15 -4.90
N ALA A 22 -4.53 11.47 -5.10
CA ALA A 22 -3.21 12.09 -5.11
C ALA A 22 -2.47 11.87 -3.77
N ALA A 23 -3.15 12.05 -2.64
CA ALA A 23 -2.56 11.79 -1.33
C ALA A 23 -2.19 10.31 -1.15
N LEU A 24 -3.04 9.37 -1.58
CA LEU A 24 -2.76 7.94 -1.53
C LEU A 24 -1.50 7.58 -2.32
N VAL A 25 -1.32 8.14 -3.52
CA VAL A 25 -0.12 7.93 -4.35
C VAL A 25 1.14 8.42 -3.64
N HIS A 26 1.10 9.62 -3.06
CA HIS A 26 2.26 10.15 -2.32
C HIS A 26 2.58 9.31 -1.07
N MET A 27 1.58 8.85 -0.34
CA MET A 27 1.79 7.97 0.82
C MET A 27 2.36 6.61 0.42
N LEU A 28 1.90 6.05 -0.71
CA LEU A 28 2.48 4.83 -1.26
C LEU A 28 3.93 5.04 -1.69
N ALA A 29 4.26 6.15 -2.34
CA ALA A 29 5.63 6.46 -2.74
C ALA A 29 6.58 6.49 -1.53
N GLU A 30 6.20 7.15 -0.45
CA GLU A 30 6.98 7.16 0.80
C GLU A 30 7.07 5.77 1.44
N ARG A 31 5.97 5.01 1.45
CA ARG A 31 5.99 3.63 1.95
C ARG A 31 6.98 2.78 1.14
N PHE A 32 6.96 2.90 -0.18
CA PHE A 32 7.86 2.16 -1.06
C PHE A 32 9.32 2.56 -0.88
N ARG A 33 9.61 3.86 -0.69
CA ARG A 33 10.94 4.36 -0.32
C ARG A 33 11.46 3.66 0.95
N CYS A 34 10.67 3.64 2.01
CA CYS A 34 11.04 2.94 3.25
C CYS A 34 11.26 1.44 3.03
N THR A 35 10.40 0.77 2.26
CA THR A 35 10.58 -0.66 1.99
C THR A 35 11.80 -0.95 1.12
N LYS A 36 12.24 -0.05 0.24
CA LYS A 36 13.50 -0.21 -0.51
C LYS A 36 14.69 -0.22 0.44
N GLU A 37 14.74 0.72 1.39
CA GLU A 37 15.79 0.74 2.43
C GLU A 37 15.79 -0.54 3.26
N VAL A 38 14.61 -1.06 3.62
CA VAL A 38 14.48 -2.37 4.28
C VAL A 38 15.04 -3.49 3.39
N GLY A 39 14.78 -3.45 2.09
CA GLY A 39 15.30 -4.43 1.12
C GLY A 39 16.82 -4.41 1.03
N VAL A 40 17.42 -3.22 0.95
CA VAL A 40 18.89 -3.04 0.96
C VAL A 40 19.48 -3.56 2.27
N LEU A 41 18.84 -3.24 3.41
CA LEU A 41 19.26 -3.74 4.71
C LEU A 41 19.20 -5.28 4.76
N LYS A 42 18.09 -5.87 4.33
CA LYS A 42 17.93 -7.32 4.28
C LYS A 42 19.00 -7.98 3.41
N ALA A 43 19.23 -7.47 2.20
CA ALA A 43 20.25 -7.98 1.29
C ALA A 43 21.66 -7.92 1.89
N LYS A 44 22.03 -6.79 2.51
CA LYS A 44 23.33 -6.59 3.14
C LYS A 44 23.62 -7.60 4.27
N TYR A 45 22.59 -8.05 4.97
CA TYR A 45 22.71 -8.98 6.11
C TYR A 45 22.21 -10.40 5.77
N ASP A 46 22.05 -10.73 4.49
CA ASP A 46 21.55 -12.02 3.97
C ASP A 46 20.24 -12.49 4.64
N LEU A 47 19.34 -11.53 4.92
CA LEU A 47 18.01 -11.80 5.46
C LEU A 47 17.02 -12.09 4.32
N PRO A 48 16.00 -12.95 4.55
CA PRO A 48 15.04 -13.30 3.51
C PRO A 48 14.15 -12.10 3.10
N PRO A 49 13.84 -11.96 1.80
CA PRO A 49 12.89 -10.96 1.29
C PRO A 49 11.51 -11.03 1.97
N ALA A 50 10.95 -12.22 2.07
CA ALA A 50 9.69 -12.49 2.76
C ALA A 50 9.89 -12.67 4.28
N ASP A 51 8.88 -12.29 5.05
CA ASP A 51 8.84 -12.47 6.51
C ASP A 51 7.40 -12.80 6.92
N PRO A 52 7.03 -14.09 6.96
CA PRO A 52 5.64 -14.51 7.18
C PRO A 52 5.05 -13.96 8.49
N ALA A 53 5.85 -13.94 9.57
CA ALA A 53 5.39 -13.43 10.87
C ALA A 53 5.12 -11.93 10.80
N ARG A 54 5.96 -11.18 10.08
CA ARG A 54 5.73 -9.73 9.86
C ARG A 54 4.53 -9.47 8.96
N GLU A 55 4.30 -10.30 7.96
CA GLU A 55 3.16 -10.20 7.04
C GLU A 55 1.83 -10.45 7.77
N GLU A 56 1.76 -11.53 8.55
CA GLU A 56 0.59 -11.87 9.38
C GLU A 56 0.23 -10.72 10.34
N PHE A 57 1.20 -10.19 11.08
CA PHE A 57 0.98 -9.04 11.96
C PHE A 57 0.44 -7.81 11.22
N GLN A 58 0.97 -7.53 10.02
CA GLN A 58 0.50 -6.38 9.23
C GLN A 58 -0.95 -6.56 8.78
N ILE A 59 -1.35 -7.77 8.39
CA ILE A 59 -2.73 -8.11 8.03
C ILE A 59 -3.65 -7.91 9.23
N GLU A 60 -3.34 -8.50 10.39
CA GLU A 60 -4.16 -8.36 11.59
C GLU A 60 -4.31 -6.90 12.03
N ARG A 61 -3.21 -6.14 12.01
CA ARG A 61 -3.23 -4.71 12.35
C ARG A 61 -4.07 -3.92 11.35
N LEU A 62 -3.97 -4.20 10.04
CA LEU A 62 -4.72 -3.46 9.03
C LEU A 62 -6.21 -3.80 9.08
N ARG A 63 -6.58 -5.06 9.31
CA ARG A 63 -7.98 -5.45 9.51
C ARG A 63 -8.63 -4.68 10.67
N ARG A 64 -7.90 -4.45 11.76
CA ARG A 64 -8.38 -3.61 12.88
C ARG A 64 -8.58 -2.15 12.46
N LEU A 65 -7.57 -1.54 11.83
CA LEU A 65 -7.67 -0.16 11.33
C LEU A 65 -8.81 0.03 10.33
N ALA A 66 -9.06 -0.97 9.48
CA ALA A 66 -10.18 -0.94 8.53
C ALA A 66 -11.52 -0.89 9.26
N LYS A 67 -11.72 -1.74 10.27
CA LYS A 67 -12.94 -1.70 11.11
C LYS A 67 -13.14 -0.34 11.77
N ASP A 68 -12.09 0.20 12.37
CA ASP A 68 -12.14 1.50 13.07
C ASP A 68 -12.48 2.65 12.10
N ALA A 69 -12.08 2.53 10.83
CA ALA A 69 -12.35 3.50 9.77
C ALA A 69 -13.66 3.25 9.00
N ASN A 70 -14.48 2.26 9.39
CA ASN A 70 -15.66 1.81 8.64
C ASN A 70 -15.35 1.38 7.19
N LEU A 71 -14.17 0.80 6.97
CA LEU A 71 -13.77 0.17 5.71
C LEU A 71 -13.89 -1.35 5.83
N ASP A 72 -14.28 -2.02 4.73
CA ASP A 72 -14.31 -3.47 4.67
C ASP A 72 -12.91 -4.07 4.96
N PRO A 73 -12.76 -4.87 6.05
CA PRO A 73 -11.49 -5.48 6.40
C PRO A 73 -10.94 -6.43 5.33
N ASP A 74 -11.81 -7.09 4.57
CA ASP A 74 -11.40 -8.02 3.52
C ASP A 74 -10.87 -7.26 2.30
N PHE A 75 -11.44 -6.09 1.99
CA PHE A 75 -10.87 -5.18 1.01
C PHE A 75 -9.50 -4.65 1.46
N ALA A 76 -9.37 -4.21 2.71
CA ALA A 76 -8.11 -3.69 3.24
C ALA A 76 -7.00 -4.75 3.19
N GLU A 77 -7.31 -5.99 3.55
CA GLU A 77 -6.39 -7.12 3.46
C GLU A 77 -5.97 -7.39 2.01
N LYS A 78 -6.93 -7.45 1.06
CA LYS A 78 -6.61 -7.62 -0.37
C LYS A 78 -5.66 -6.54 -0.88
N PHE A 79 -5.92 -5.28 -0.52
CA PHE A 79 -5.04 -4.17 -0.87
C PHE A 79 -3.64 -4.33 -0.27
N LEU A 80 -3.53 -4.70 1.00
CA LEU A 80 -2.23 -4.92 1.64
C LEU A 80 -1.46 -6.08 1.02
N ASN A 81 -2.13 -7.19 0.73
CA ASN A 81 -1.51 -8.35 0.08
C ASN A 81 -0.95 -7.97 -1.29
N PHE A 82 -1.67 -7.14 -2.06
CA PHE A 82 -1.16 -6.60 -3.31
C PHE A 82 0.12 -5.77 -3.09
N VAL A 83 0.12 -4.87 -2.12
CA VAL A 83 1.29 -4.02 -1.82
C VAL A 83 2.48 -4.86 -1.31
N ILE A 84 2.25 -5.84 -0.42
CA ILE A 84 3.29 -6.73 0.11
C ILE A 84 3.95 -7.52 -1.01
N LYS A 85 3.17 -8.06 -1.95
CA LYS A 85 3.68 -8.79 -3.11
C LYS A 85 4.68 -7.96 -3.93
N GLU A 86 4.35 -6.70 -4.20
CA GLU A 86 5.26 -5.80 -4.90
C GLU A 86 6.51 -5.45 -4.08
N VAL A 87 6.39 -5.35 -2.75
CA VAL A 87 7.55 -5.14 -1.87
C VAL A 87 8.50 -6.34 -1.90
N ILE A 88 7.98 -7.57 -1.80
CA ILE A 88 8.79 -8.79 -1.84
C ILE A 88 9.52 -8.89 -3.18
N ARG A 89 8.83 -8.63 -4.30
CA ARG A 89 9.46 -8.60 -5.63
C ARG A 89 10.62 -7.59 -5.71
N HIS A 90 10.48 -6.41 -5.10
CA HIS A 90 11.57 -5.44 -5.03
C HIS A 90 12.73 -5.93 -4.16
N HIS A 91 12.44 -6.59 -3.04
CA HIS A 91 13.48 -7.14 -2.15
C HIS A 91 14.27 -8.26 -2.83
N GLU A 92 13.60 -9.14 -3.58
CA GLU A 92 14.24 -10.18 -4.38
C GLU A 92 15.18 -9.58 -5.44
N GLN A 93 14.74 -8.53 -6.14
CA GLN A 93 15.58 -7.83 -7.12
C GLN A 93 16.81 -7.20 -6.44
N ILE A 94 16.62 -6.47 -5.34
CA ILE A 94 17.72 -5.85 -4.60
C ILE A 94 18.71 -6.91 -4.11
N ALA A 95 18.23 -8.05 -3.61
CA ALA A 95 19.08 -9.15 -3.18
C ALA A 95 19.88 -9.78 -4.34
N ALA A 96 19.28 -9.88 -5.53
CA ALA A 96 19.98 -10.34 -6.72
C ALA A 96 21.08 -9.35 -7.15
N ASP A 97 20.77 -8.05 -7.17
CA ASP A 97 21.72 -6.99 -7.53
C ASP A 97 22.88 -6.88 -6.54
N PHE A 98 22.69 -7.25 -5.27
CA PHE A 98 23.74 -7.24 -4.24
C PHE A 98 24.71 -8.43 -4.33
N LYS A 99 24.31 -9.52 -5.00
CA LYS A 99 25.07 -10.77 -5.13
C LYS A 99 25.83 -10.85 -6.47
N GLY A 100 25.51 -9.99 -7.43
CA GLY A 100 26.22 -9.85 -8.71
C GLY A 100 27.34 -8.83 -8.64
#